data_AF-A0A524FR55-F1
#
_entry.id   AF-A0A524FR55-F1
#
_cell.length_a   1.000
_cell.length_b   1.000
_cell.length_c   1.000
_cell.angle_alpha   90.00
_cell.angle_beta   90.00
_cell.angle_gamma   90.00
#
_symmetry.space_group_name_H-M   'P 1'
#
loop_
_entity.id
_entity.type
_entity.pdbx_description
1 polymer ?
#
loop_
_entity_poly.entity_id
_entity_poly.type
_entity_poly.pdbx_seq_one_letter_code
_entity_poly.pdbx_strand_id
1 'polypeptide(L)'
;MGENEISEYFSLALSLEYVIITHRDSHGIIYIKSGYGMGLDPQFIELFRTAVEHGIIELPETEGEFEHATLEGKYLLTRAGNKIWISIVLNQIPTRYTREALHNFSVEFENHFGGKVRNLYSRYEGDVTIFLQESITRKTVDDIIEESFHLSLKLPHKLGSIKGKNVLEESKKLYKIAKHISHKPKRIINLEDLLNSAHKKMNYRIDEIIFLIDDLIKNELLIPIYPEKLEEQLT
;
A
#
# COMPACT_ATOMS: atom_id res chain seq x y z
N MET A 1 -17.03 -1.32 -9.05
CA MET A 1 -16.60 -1.84 -7.75
C MET A 1 -17.82 -2.17 -6.91
N GLY A 2 -17.95 -3.43 -6.49
CA GLY A 2 -18.97 -3.82 -5.50
C GLY A 2 -18.52 -3.51 -4.06
N GLU A 3 -19.44 -3.48 -3.10
CA GLU A 3 -19.13 -3.24 -1.67
C GLU A 3 -18.05 -4.20 -1.12
N ASN A 4 -18.07 -5.46 -1.57
CA ASN A 4 -17.10 -6.48 -1.14
C ASN A 4 -15.68 -6.18 -1.62
N GLU A 5 -15.54 -5.76 -2.88
CA GLU A 5 -14.25 -5.36 -3.47
C GLU A 5 -13.68 -4.13 -2.74
N ILE A 6 -14.57 -3.22 -2.30
CA ILE A 6 -14.20 -2.05 -1.53
C ILE A 6 -13.63 -2.42 -0.15
N SER A 7 -14.28 -3.38 0.53
CA SER A 7 -13.78 -3.88 1.82
C SER A 7 -12.43 -4.61 1.68
N GLU A 8 -12.23 -5.34 0.58
CA GLU A 8 -11.01 -6.12 0.36
C GLU A 8 -9.77 -5.23 0.12
N TYR A 9 -9.86 -4.17 -0.70
CA TYR A 9 -8.72 -3.28 -0.90
C TYR A 9 -8.39 -2.46 0.36
N PHE A 10 -9.40 -2.06 1.12
CA PHE A 10 -9.19 -1.34 2.37
C PHE A 10 -8.46 -2.22 3.39
N SER A 11 -8.86 -3.49 3.49
CA SER A 11 -8.20 -4.48 4.34
C SER A 11 -6.75 -4.74 3.89
N LEU A 12 -6.50 -4.85 2.58
CA LEU A 12 -5.15 -4.97 2.04
C LEU A 12 -4.29 -3.75 2.38
N ALA A 13 -4.79 -2.54 2.11
CA ALA A 13 -4.07 -1.30 2.35
C ALA A 13 -3.65 -1.17 3.82
N LEU A 14 -4.56 -1.47 4.76
CA LEU A 14 -4.30 -1.41 6.20
C LEU A 14 -3.34 -2.50 6.69
N SER A 15 -3.31 -3.67 6.04
CA SER A 15 -2.44 -4.78 6.46
C SER A 15 -1.04 -4.76 5.86
N LEU A 16 -0.83 -4.04 4.75
CA LEU A 16 0.45 -3.99 4.03
C LEU A 16 1.54 -3.25 4.81
N GLU A 17 2.54 -3.98 5.28
CA GLU A 17 3.68 -3.41 5.99
C GLU A 17 4.84 -3.06 5.07
N TYR A 18 5.19 -3.96 4.14
CA TYR A 18 6.29 -3.75 3.20
C TYR A 18 5.95 -4.26 1.81
N VAL A 19 6.46 -3.56 0.80
CA VAL A 19 6.64 -4.05 -0.57
C VAL A 19 8.15 -4.14 -0.80
N ILE A 20 8.65 -5.33 -1.10
CA ILE A 20 10.07 -5.62 -1.30
C ILE A 20 10.24 -6.21 -2.70
N ILE A 21 11.15 -5.63 -3.48
CA ILE A 21 11.50 -6.12 -4.81
C ILE A 21 12.94 -6.61 -4.77
N THR A 22 13.13 -7.89 -5.10
CA THR A 22 14.42 -8.57 -5.10
C THR A 22 14.78 -8.98 -6.51
N HIS A 23 16.01 -8.73 -6.94
CA HIS A 23 16.50 -9.20 -8.24
C HIS A 23 16.84 -10.70 -8.19
N ARG A 24 16.33 -11.46 -9.16
CA ARG A 24 16.43 -12.93 -9.16
C ARG A 24 17.85 -13.45 -9.24
N ASP A 25 18.67 -12.90 -10.14
CA ASP A 25 19.99 -13.48 -10.38
C ASP A 25 21.01 -13.13 -9.28
N SER A 26 20.82 -12.01 -8.59
CA SER A 26 21.76 -11.51 -7.56
C SER A 26 21.26 -11.66 -6.13
N HIS A 27 19.97 -11.98 -5.95
CA HIS A 27 19.27 -12.05 -4.67
C HIS A 27 19.28 -10.70 -3.89
N GLY A 28 19.71 -9.61 -4.54
CA GLY A 28 19.77 -8.29 -3.93
C GLY A 28 18.41 -7.58 -3.93
N ILE A 29 18.07 -6.91 -2.84
CA ILE A 29 16.91 -6.01 -2.77
C ILE A 29 17.21 -4.78 -3.62
N ILE A 30 16.38 -4.54 -4.63
CA ILE A 30 16.51 -3.41 -5.55
C ILE A 30 15.55 -2.27 -5.22
N TYR A 31 14.49 -2.56 -4.46
CA TYR A 31 13.54 -1.56 -4.03
C TYR A 31 12.80 -2.03 -2.78
N ILE A 32 12.53 -1.09 -1.87
CA ILE A 32 11.71 -1.33 -0.70
C ILE A 32 10.84 -0.13 -0.37
N LYS A 33 9.58 -0.40 -0.04
CA LYS A 33 8.63 0.59 0.47
C LYS A 33 7.98 0.06 1.73
N SER A 34 8.00 0.84 2.81
CA SER A 34 7.16 0.59 3.97
C SER A 34 5.78 1.21 3.78
N GLY A 35 4.76 0.60 4.39
CA GLY A 35 3.45 1.21 4.50
C GLY A 35 3.54 2.56 5.23
N TYR A 36 2.69 3.52 4.87
CA TYR A 36 2.72 4.83 5.52
C TYR A 36 2.51 4.73 7.03
N GLY A 37 3.21 5.58 7.78
CA GLY A 37 3.23 5.56 9.24
C GLY A 37 4.14 4.47 9.85
N MET A 38 4.68 3.57 9.02
CA MET A 38 5.67 2.58 9.42
C MET A 38 7.06 3.07 9.00
N GLY A 39 7.93 3.27 9.99
CA GLY A 39 9.36 3.44 9.71
C GLY A 39 9.92 2.16 9.08
N LEU A 40 10.96 2.29 8.26
CA LEU A 40 11.71 1.14 7.79
C LEU A 40 12.40 0.50 9.00
N ASP A 41 12.10 -0.76 9.30
CA ASP A 41 12.78 -1.54 10.35
C ASP A 41 13.98 -2.29 9.76
N PRO A 42 15.22 -1.84 9.99
CA PRO A 42 16.39 -2.48 9.38
C PRO A 42 16.58 -3.92 9.86
N GLN A 43 16.17 -4.26 11.08
CA GLN A 43 16.34 -5.61 11.62
C GLN A 43 15.47 -6.60 10.86
N PHE A 44 14.22 -6.23 10.59
CA PHE A 44 13.31 -7.05 9.78
C PHE A 44 13.84 -7.24 8.35
N ILE A 45 14.45 -6.22 7.74
CA ILE A 45 15.00 -6.33 6.37
C ILE A 45 16.22 -7.25 6.32
N GLU A 46 17.12 -7.12 7.29
CA GLU A 46 18.27 -8.03 7.41
C GLU A 46 17.82 -9.47 7.66
N LEU A 47 16.78 -9.66 8.48
CA LEU A 47 16.19 -10.98 8.72
C LEU A 47 15.56 -11.55 7.44
N PHE A 48 14.78 -10.75 6.71
CA PHE A 48 14.22 -11.16 5.42
C PHE A 48 15.30 -11.58 4.44
N ARG A 49 16.37 -10.78 4.30
CA ARG A 49 17.51 -11.10 3.42
C ARG A 49 18.16 -12.42 3.82
N THR A 50 18.47 -12.57 5.10
CA THR A 50 19.08 -13.81 5.66
C THR A 50 18.17 -15.02 5.40
N ALA A 51 16.86 -14.87 5.60
CA ALA A 51 15.91 -15.95 5.39
C ALA A 51 15.83 -16.39 3.92
N VAL A 52 15.94 -15.46 2.97
CA VAL A 52 16.04 -15.77 1.54
C VAL A 52 17.37 -16.41 1.19
N GLU A 53 18.50 -15.84 1.63
CA GLU A 53 19.85 -16.34 1.34
C GLU A 53 20.08 -17.76 1.86
N HIS A 54 19.55 -18.07 3.03
CA HIS A 54 19.68 -19.38 3.67
C HIS A 54 18.54 -20.37 3.32
N GLY A 55 17.62 -20.00 2.42
CA GLY A 55 16.51 -20.87 2.00
C GLY A 55 15.52 -21.19 3.11
N ILE A 56 15.41 -20.34 4.14
CA ILE A 56 14.38 -20.44 5.19
C ILE A 56 13.01 -20.08 4.61
N ILE A 57 12.99 -19.13 3.68
CA ILE A 57 11.82 -18.78 2.87
C ILE A 57 12.07 -19.30 1.46
N GLU A 58 11.20 -20.22 1.01
CA GLU A 58 11.18 -20.66 -0.38
C GLU A 58 10.57 -19.55 -1.25
N LEU A 59 11.26 -19.23 -2.34
CA LEU A 59 10.80 -18.25 -3.32
C LEU A 59 10.24 -19.00 -4.54
N PRO A 60 9.20 -18.46 -5.20
CA PRO A 60 8.60 -19.13 -6.35
C PRO A 60 9.61 -19.17 -7.50
N GLU A 61 9.76 -20.35 -8.12
CA GLU A 61 10.72 -20.57 -9.21
C GLU A 61 10.15 -20.06 -10.54
N THR A 62 8.93 -20.49 -10.89
CA THR A 62 8.36 -20.22 -12.22
C THR A 62 7.72 -18.84 -12.29
N GLU A 63 8.00 -18.10 -13.36
CA GLU A 63 7.29 -16.85 -13.65
C GLU A 63 5.76 -17.08 -13.65
N GLY A 64 5.04 -16.27 -12.88
CA GLY A 64 3.59 -16.48 -12.68
C GLY A 64 3.23 -16.98 -11.29
N GLU A 65 4.13 -17.75 -10.66
CA GLU A 65 3.83 -18.43 -9.40
C GLU A 65 3.82 -17.49 -8.19
N PHE A 66 3.11 -17.95 -7.16
CA PHE A 66 3.02 -17.32 -5.86
C PHE A 66 3.49 -18.30 -4.80
N GLU A 67 4.31 -17.82 -3.87
CA GLU A 67 4.63 -18.56 -2.64
C GLU A 67 4.21 -17.80 -1.40
N HIS A 68 3.89 -18.56 -0.36
CA HIS A 68 3.46 -18.04 0.94
C HIS A 68 4.45 -18.49 2.00
N ALA A 69 4.86 -17.54 2.84
CA ALA A 69 5.71 -17.84 3.99
C ALA A 69 5.27 -17.01 5.20
N THR A 70 5.87 -17.31 6.34
CA THR A 70 5.73 -16.52 7.56
C THR A 70 7.10 -16.17 8.11
N LEU A 71 7.29 -14.93 8.54
CA LEU A 71 8.52 -14.45 9.15
C LEU A 71 8.15 -13.51 10.30
N GLU A 72 8.62 -13.82 11.52
CA GLU A 72 8.31 -13.06 12.75
C GLU A 72 6.81 -12.79 12.96
N GLY A 73 5.97 -13.78 12.69
CA GLY A 73 4.52 -13.66 12.85
C GLY A 73 3.84 -12.81 11.77
N LYS A 74 4.57 -12.32 10.78
CA LYS A 74 4.05 -11.64 9.58
C LYS A 74 3.88 -12.63 8.45
N TYR A 75 2.93 -12.35 7.57
CA TYR A 75 2.69 -13.15 6.38
C TYR A 75 3.42 -12.54 5.19
N LEU A 76 4.05 -13.40 4.39
CA LEU A 76 4.73 -13.02 3.17
C LEU A 76 4.00 -13.67 2.00
N LEU A 77 3.67 -12.85 1.01
CA LEU A 77 3.22 -13.31 -0.29
C LEU A 77 4.25 -12.86 -1.32
N THR A 78 4.92 -13.82 -1.94
CA THR A 78 5.91 -13.54 -2.98
C THR A 78 5.38 -13.97 -4.33
N ARG A 79 5.53 -13.10 -5.33
CA ARG A 79 5.22 -13.40 -6.72
C ARG A 79 6.50 -13.42 -7.56
N ALA A 80 6.60 -14.43 -8.42
CA ALA A 80 7.65 -14.59 -9.42
C ALA A 80 7.40 -13.75 -10.69
N GLY A 81 8.21 -12.71 -10.90
CA GLY A 81 8.34 -12.04 -12.20
C GLY A 81 9.42 -12.70 -13.08
N ASN A 82 9.76 -12.10 -14.21
CA ASN A 82 10.81 -12.60 -15.10
C ASN A 82 12.20 -12.50 -14.46
N LYS A 83 12.55 -11.29 -13.96
CA LYS A 83 13.88 -11.01 -13.36
C LYS A 83 13.83 -10.56 -11.90
N ILE A 84 12.65 -10.61 -11.30
CA ILE A 84 12.43 -10.16 -9.93
C ILE A 84 11.54 -11.13 -9.17
N TRP A 85 11.70 -11.13 -7.85
CA TRP A 85 10.65 -11.54 -6.92
C TRP A 85 10.07 -10.29 -6.29
N ILE A 86 8.75 -10.24 -6.21
CA ILE A 86 8.04 -9.17 -5.51
C ILE A 86 7.37 -9.79 -4.30
N SER A 87 7.83 -9.43 -3.12
CA SER A 87 7.31 -9.87 -1.84
C SER A 87 6.53 -8.73 -1.20
N ILE A 88 5.29 -9.02 -0.80
CA ILE A 88 4.56 -8.15 0.13
C ILE A 88 4.52 -8.80 1.50
N VAL A 89 4.66 -7.96 2.53
CA VAL A 89 4.62 -8.35 3.94
C VAL A 89 3.35 -7.79 4.55
N LEU A 90 2.57 -8.66 5.19
CA LEU A 90 1.25 -8.35 5.73
C LEU A 90 1.18 -8.75 7.21
N ASN A 91 0.41 -7.99 7.99
CA ASN A 91 0.06 -8.37 9.37
C ASN A 91 -1.19 -9.29 9.45
N GLN A 92 -1.73 -9.71 8.31
CA GLN A 92 -2.87 -10.63 8.21
C GLN A 92 -2.65 -11.64 7.09
N ILE A 93 -3.44 -12.72 7.10
CA ILE A 93 -3.39 -13.76 6.07
C ILE A 93 -3.73 -13.15 4.69
N PRO A 94 -2.91 -13.38 3.65
CA PRO A 94 -3.19 -12.92 2.28
C PRO A 94 -4.53 -13.45 1.77
N THR A 95 -5.34 -12.58 1.18
CA THR A 95 -6.62 -12.97 0.55
C THR A 95 -6.46 -13.23 -0.95
N ARG A 96 -7.53 -13.66 -1.62
CA ARG A 96 -7.54 -13.73 -3.09
C ARG A 96 -7.29 -12.35 -3.72
N TYR A 97 -7.93 -11.32 -3.18
CA TYR A 97 -7.72 -9.93 -3.63
C TYR A 97 -6.25 -9.51 -3.48
N THR A 98 -5.60 -9.89 -2.37
CA THR A 98 -4.16 -9.64 -2.17
C THR A 98 -3.30 -10.22 -3.29
N ARG A 99 -3.59 -11.45 -3.75
CA ARG A 99 -2.87 -12.08 -4.87
C ARG A 99 -3.11 -11.36 -6.18
N GLU A 100 -4.34 -10.92 -6.43
CA GLU A 100 -4.70 -10.16 -7.63
C GLU A 100 -4.02 -8.79 -7.66
N ALA A 101 -4.02 -8.06 -6.55
CA ALA A 101 -3.31 -6.79 -6.42
C ALA A 101 -1.80 -6.96 -6.66
N LEU A 102 -1.18 -7.99 -6.07
CA LEU A 102 0.23 -8.31 -6.30
C LEU A 102 0.51 -8.73 -7.75
N HIS A 103 -0.42 -9.46 -8.39
CA HIS A 103 -0.33 -9.78 -9.81
C HIS A 103 -0.29 -8.52 -10.66
N ASN A 104 -1.27 -7.64 -10.47
CA ASN A 104 -1.40 -6.39 -11.23
C ASN A 104 -0.17 -5.49 -11.01
N PHE A 105 0.27 -5.34 -9.76
CA PHE A 105 1.50 -4.62 -9.43
C PHE A 105 2.71 -5.18 -10.17
N SER A 106 2.89 -6.51 -10.17
CA SER A 106 4.03 -7.16 -10.82
C SER A 106 4.05 -6.92 -12.33
N VAL A 107 2.89 -7.03 -12.98
CA VAL A 107 2.76 -6.79 -14.42
C VAL A 107 3.08 -5.34 -14.75
N GLU A 108 2.49 -4.39 -14.02
CA GLU A 108 2.73 -2.95 -14.23
C GLU A 108 4.20 -2.57 -13.96
N PHE A 109 4.79 -3.08 -12.88
CA PHE A 109 6.20 -2.84 -12.58
C PHE A 109 7.11 -3.33 -13.72
N GLU A 110 6.90 -4.55 -14.21
CA GLU A 110 7.74 -5.10 -15.29
C GLU A 110 7.55 -4.36 -16.61
N ASN A 111 6.32 -3.92 -16.92
CA ASN A 111 6.03 -3.11 -18.09
C ASN A 111 6.79 -1.76 -18.06
N HIS A 112 6.86 -1.12 -16.89
CA HIS A 112 7.46 0.21 -16.75
C HIS A 112 8.97 0.17 -16.46
N PHE A 113 9.45 -0.84 -15.73
CA PHE A 113 10.80 -0.91 -15.17
C PHE A 113 11.58 -2.16 -15.59
N GLY A 114 10.99 -3.12 -16.30
CA GLY A 114 11.67 -4.37 -16.70
C GLY A 114 12.93 -4.13 -17.55
N GLY A 115 12.95 -3.06 -18.35
CA GLY A 115 14.14 -2.61 -19.06
C GLY A 115 15.26 -2.12 -18.14
N LYS A 116 14.92 -1.43 -17.03
CA LYS A 116 15.90 -1.01 -16.00
C LYS A 116 16.43 -2.24 -15.24
N VAL A 117 15.55 -3.15 -14.84
CA VAL A 117 15.92 -4.43 -14.19
C VAL A 117 16.91 -5.22 -15.04
N ARG A 118 16.59 -5.47 -16.32
CA ARG A 118 17.45 -6.26 -17.22
C ARG A 118 18.85 -5.67 -17.39
N ASN A 119 18.95 -4.35 -17.31
CA ASN A 119 20.21 -3.63 -17.53
C ASN A 119 20.86 -3.16 -16.23
N LEU A 120 20.39 -3.62 -15.06
CA LEU A 120 20.86 -3.16 -13.75
C LEU A 120 22.38 -3.29 -13.64
N TYR A 121 22.93 -4.46 -13.95
CA TYR A 121 24.38 -4.70 -13.83
C TYR A 121 25.19 -4.39 -15.10
N SER A 122 24.54 -4.22 -16.26
CA SER A 122 25.24 -3.98 -17.53
C SER A 122 25.35 -2.51 -17.92
N ARG A 123 24.31 -1.71 -17.62
CA ARG A 123 24.24 -0.28 -17.99
C ARG A 123 24.30 0.64 -16.77
N TYR A 124 23.68 0.21 -15.68
CA TYR A 124 23.56 1.01 -14.46
C TYR A 124 24.55 0.59 -13.37
N GLU A 125 25.44 -0.38 -13.67
CA GLU A 125 26.53 -0.80 -12.77
C GLU A 125 26.07 -1.22 -11.36
N GLY A 126 24.83 -1.70 -11.23
CA GLY A 126 24.23 -2.08 -9.96
C GLY A 126 23.58 -0.92 -9.20
N ASP A 127 23.50 0.28 -9.77
CA ASP A 127 22.84 1.43 -9.16
C ASP A 127 21.32 1.23 -9.08
N VAL A 128 20.83 0.93 -7.87
CA VAL A 128 19.40 0.74 -7.58
C VAL A 128 18.63 2.06 -7.46
N THR A 129 19.31 3.21 -7.37
CA THR A 129 18.64 4.52 -7.27
C THR A 129 17.84 4.87 -8.53
N ILE A 130 18.10 4.20 -9.65
CA ILE A 130 17.33 4.31 -10.90
C ILE A 130 15.84 3.97 -10.74
N PHE A 131 15.47 3.21 -9.71
CA PHE A 131 14.09 2.86 -9.38
C PHE A 131 13.39 3.94 -8.53
N LEU A 132 14.12 4.93 -8.01
CA LEU A 132 13.57 6.13 -7.40
C LEU A 132 13.19 7.19 -8.44
N GLN A 133 13.63 7.02 -9.69
CA GLN A 133 13.38 7.92 -10.80
C GLN A 133 12.13 7.51 -11.58
N GLU A 134 11.46 8.50 -12.18
CA GLU A 134 10.37 8.28 -13.12
C GLU A 134 10.75 7.29 -14.24
N SER A 135 9.76 6.50 -14.69
CA SER A 135 9.83 5.67 -15.89
C SER A 135 9.64 6.51 -17.16
N ILE A 136 9.72 5.87 -18.33
CA ILE A 136 9.55 6.52 -19.64
C ILE A 136 8.18 7.21 -19.74
N THR A 137 7.17 6.69 -19.04
CA THR A 137 5.79 7.21 -19.00
C THR A 137 5.53 8.14 -17.81
N ARG A 138 6.59 8.60 -17.12
CA ARG A 138 6.52 9.47 -15.93
C ARG A 138 5.84 8.86 -14.71
N LYS A 139 5.69 7.53 -14.67
CA LYS A 139 5.29 6.81 -13.45
C LYS A 139 6.51 6.43 -12.61
N THR A 140 6.47 6.66 -11.32
CA THR A 140 7.42 6.14 -10.34
C THR A 140 6.99 4.75 -9.84
N VAL A 141 7.86 4.04 -9.11
CA VAL A 141 7.48 2.78 -8.46
C VAL A 141 6.42 3.03 -7.38
N ASP A 142 6.53 4.15 -6.66
CA ASP A 142 5.57 4.57 -5.64
C ASP A 142 4.16 4.80 -6.21
N ASP A 143 4.05 5.37 -7.41
CA ASP A 143 2.75 5.55 -8.08
C ASP A 143 2.09 4.20 -8.36
N ILE A 144 2.86 3.21 -8.84
CA ILE A 144 2.33 1.87 -9.14
C ILE A 144 1.94 1.13 -7.85
N ILE A 145 2.71 1.32 -6.77
CA ILE A 145 2.37 0.80 -5.44
C ILE A 145 1.05 1.43 -4.96
N GLU A 146 0.89 2.74 -5.09
CA GLU A 146 -0.33 3.44 -4.65
C GLU A 146 -1.55 3.00 -5.47
N GLU A 147 -1.41 2.86 -6.79
CA GLU A 147 -2.47 2.35 -7.67
C GLU A 147 -2.88 0.91 -7.34
N SER A 148 -1.92 0.06 -6.93
CA SER A 148 -2.17 -1.37 -6.69
C SER A 148 -2.63 -1.68 -5.26
N PHE A 149 -2.14 -0.92 -4.28
CA PHE A 149 -2.30 -1.25 -2.86
C PHE A 149 -2.97 -0.14 -2.04
N HIS A 150 -3.23 1.03 -2.62
CA HIS A 150 -3.92 2.15 -1.97
C HIS A 150 -3.34 2.53 -0.61
N LEU A 151 -2.00 2.58 -0.51
CA LEU A 151 -1.31 2.84 0.74
C LEU A 151 -1.73 4.16 1.38
N SER A 152 -2.15 5.15 0.59
CA SER A 152 -2.66 6.43 1.12
C SER A 152 -3.82 6.30 2.12
N LEU A 153 -4.54 5.17 2.15
CA LEU A 153 -5.52 4.88 3.19
C LEU A 153 -4.93 4.79 4.61
N LYS A 154 -3.63 4.48 4.73
CA LYS A 154 -2.89 4.50 6.01
C LYS A 154 -2.50 5.91 6.46
N LEU A 155 -2.54 6.90 5.57
CA LEU A 155 -2.18 8.26 5.94
C LEU A 155 -3.24 8.90 6.83
N PRO A 156 -2.86 9.87 7.68
CA PRO A 156 -3.83 10.77 8.27
C PRO A 156 -4.56 11.56 7.18
N HIS A 157 -5.86 11.75 7.35
CA HIS A 157 -6.71 12.48 6.42
C HIS A 157 -7.09 13.84 7.00
N LYS A 158 -7.14 14.88 6.17
CA LYS A 158 -7.77 16.17 6.49
C LYS A 158 -9.22 16.17 6.04
N LEU A 159 -10.07 16.87 6.80
CA LEU A 159 -11.46 17.10 6.41
C LEU A 159 -11.56 18.18 5.34
N GLY A 160 -12.20 17.84 4.21
CA GLY A 160 -12.56 18.75 3.13
C GLY A 160 -13.77 19.62 3.44
N SER A 161 -14.32 20.28 2.41
CA SER A 161 -15.57 21.06 2.52
C SER A 161 -16.73 20.29 1.92
N ILE A 162 -17.77 20.07 2.72
CA ILE A 162 -19.01 19.41 2.27
C ILE A 162 -19.89 20.27 1.35
N LYS A 163 -19.62 21.58 1.27
CA LYS A 163 -20.47 22.51 0.51
C LYS A 163 -20.39 22.20 -0.99
N GLY A 164 -21.55 21.91 -1.59
CA GLY A 164 -21.67 21.69 -3.04
C GLY A 164 -21.25 20.30 -3.53
N LYS A 165 -21.00 19.35 -2.62
CA LYS A 165 -20.64 17.96 -2.97
C LYS A 165 -21.88 17.06 -2.95
N ASN A 166 -22.01 16.19 -3.94
CA ASN A 166 -23.11 15.24 -4.08
C ASN A 166 -22.77 13.91 -3.38
N VAL A 167 -22.83 13.92 -2.05
CA VAL A 167 -22.56 12.76 -1.19
C VAL A 167 -23.86 12.12 -0.70
N LEU A 168 -23.83 10.81 -0.47
CA LEU A 168 -24.95 10.05 0.10
C LEU A 168 -25.35 10.60 1.48
N GLU A 169 -26.63 10.50 1.85
CA GLU A 169 -27.11 10.98 3.16
C GLU A 169 -26.43 10.25 4.33
N GLU A 170 -26.16 8.96 4.16
CA GLU A 170 -25.40 8.13 5.08
C GLU A 170 -23.95 8.62 5.20
N SER A 171 -23.31 8.97 4.09
CA SER A 171 -21.97 9.56 4.08
C SER A 171 -21.94 10.91 4.80
N LYS A 172 -23.00 11.71 4.71
CA LYS A 172 -23.13 12.96 5.49
C LYS A 172 -23.18 12.69 7.00
N LYS A 173 -23.80 11.58 7.44
CA LYS A 173 -23.77 11.16 8.85
C LYS A 173 -22.36 10.76 9.26
N LEU A 174 -21.67 9.96 8.45
CA LEU A 174 -20.28 9.58 8.69
C LEU A 174 -19.36 10.80 8.76
N TYR A 175 -19.52 11.78 7.86
CA TYR A 175 -18.76 13.02 7.86
C TYR A 175 -18.93 13.83 9.15
N LYS A 176 -20.13 13.83 9.75
CA LYS A 176 -20.36 14.45 11.07
C LYS A 176 -19.58 13.73 12.18
N ILE A 177 -19.49 12.41 12.13
CA ILE A 177 -18.66 11.63 13.06
C ILE A 177 -17.20 11.99 12.88
N ALA A 178 -16.72 12.03 11.63
CA ALA A 178 -15.35 12.42 11.30
C ALA A 178 -15.01 13.81 11.86
N LYS A 179 -15.90 14.79 11.68
CA LYS A 179 -15.75 16.14 12.24
C LYS A 179 -15.67 16.16 13.76
N HIS A 180 -16.40 15.28 14.44
CA HIS A 180 -16.41 15.21 15.89
C HIS A 180 -15.14 14.59 16.47
N ILE A 181 -14.59 13.57 15.81
CA ILE A 181 -13.38 12.88 16.29
C ILE A 181 -12.08 13.52 15.78
N SER A 182 -12.17 14.41 14.77
CA SER A 182 -10.98 15.09 14.25
C SER A 182 -10.27 15.93 15.30
N HIS A 183 -8.94 15.84 15.35
CA HIS A 183 -8.13 16.62 16.27
C HIS A 183 -8.08 18.09 15.85
N LYS A 184 -8.46 18.99 16.76
CA LYS A 184 -8.27 20.44 16.59
C LYS A 184 -6.80 20.79 16.91
N PRO A 185 -6.18 21.75 16.20
CA PRO A 185 -6.77 22.70 15.25
C PRO A 185 -6.81 22.23 13.78
N LYS A 186 -6.05 21.19 13.40
CA LYS A 186 -5.80 20.82 11.99
C LYS A 186 -6.89 19.96 11.32
N ARG A 187 -7.91 19.50 12.07
CA ARG A 187 -9.00 18.64 11.57
C ARG A 187 -8.48 17.36 10.90
N ILE A 188 -7.49 16.75 11.53
CA ILE A 188 -6.86 15.51 11.09
C ILE A 188 -7.59 14.31 11.70
N ILE A 189 -7.73 13.24 10.93
CA ILE A 189 -8.39 12.00 11.32
C ILE A 189 -7.64 10.79 10.76
N ASN A 190 -7.51 9.72 11.54
CA ASN A 190 -7.08 8.41 11.04
C ASN A 190 -8.32 7.61 10.62
N LEU A 191 -8.24 6.89 9.50
CA LEU A 191 -9.39 6.13 9.02
C LEU A 191 -9.77 4.97 9.95
N GLU A 192 -8.81 4.38 10.67
CA GLU A 192 -9.09 3.37 11.69
C GLU A 192 -9.94 3.93 12.84
N ASP A 193 -9.62 5.13 13.33
CA ASP A 193 -10.41 5.82 14.36
C ASP A 193 -11.83 6.15 13.86
N LEU A 194 -11.94 6.54 12.58
CA LEU A 194 -13.23 6.79 11.93
C LEU A 194 -14.06 5.51 11.83
N LEU A 195 -13.47 4.42 11.34
CA LEU A 195 -14.10 3.12 11.20
C LEU A 195 -14.63 2.63 12.56
N ASN A 196 -13.78 2.64 13.58
CA ASN A 196 -14.12 2.25 14.94
C ASN A 196 -15.22 3.12 15.55
N SER A 197 -15.16 4.44 15.35
CA SER A 197 -16.17 5.38 15.85
C SER A 197 -17.51 5.26 15.13
N ALA A 198 -17.48 5.04 13.82
CA ALA A 198 -18.66 4.87 13.00
C ALA A 198 -19.38 3.56 13.31
N HIS A 199 -18.63 2.46 13.48
CA HIS A 199 -19.21 1.16 13.82
C HIS A 199 -19.99 1.21 15.14
N LYS A 200 -19.43 1.90 16.15
CA LYS A 200 -20.10 2.11 17.45
C LYS A 200 -21.34 3.01 17.37
N LYS A 201 -21.43 3.92 16.40
CA LYS A 201 -22.46 4.99 16.37
C LYS A 201 -23.56 4.78 15.32
N MET A 202 -23.26 4.11 14.21
CA MET A 202 -24.17 3.99 13.06
C MET A 202 -24.91 2.66 13.01
N ASN A 203 -24.49 1.66 13.81
CA ASN A 203 -25.04 0.29 13.78
C ASN A 203 -25.02 -0.32 12.36
N TYR A 204 -24.01 0.02 11.58
CA TYR A 204 -23.75 -0.51 10.24
C TYR A 204 -22.67 -1.59 10.30
N ARG A 205 -22.70 -2.50 9.33
CA ARG A 205 -21.65 -3.48 9.12
C ARG A 205 -20.36 -2.76 8.68
N ILE A 206 -19.22 -3.40 8.90
CA ILE A 206 -17.90 -2.79 8.64
C ILE A 206 -17.75 -2.46 7.14
N ASP A 207 -18.16 -3.37 6.26
CA ASP A 207 -18.17 -3.20 4.80
C ASP A 207 -19.02 -2.00 4.36
N GLU A 208 -20.19 -1.82 4.96
CA GLU A 208 -21.05 -0.65 4.70
C GLU A 208 -20.37 0.66 5.12
N ILE A 209 -19.65 0.66 6.24
CA ILE A 209 -18.92 1.86 6.69
C ILE A 209 -17.74 2.15 5.78
N ILE A 210 -16.99 1.13 5.34
CA ILE A 210 -15.88 1.30 4.40
C ILE A 210 -16.39 1.88 3.09
N PHE A 211 -17.55 1.41 2.59
CA PHE A 211 -18.20 2.00 1.40
C PHE A 211 -18.49 3.50 1.57
N LEU A 212 -18.98 3.90 2.74
CA LEU A 212 -19.21 5.32 3.03
C LEU A 212 -17.89 6.11 3.17
N ILE A 213 -16.83 5.51 3.72
CA ILE A 213 -15.49 6.14 3.76
C ILE A 213 -14.98 6.38 2.35
N ASP A 214 -15.09 5.39 1.46
CA ASP A 214 -14.71 5.48 0.05
C ASP A 214 -15.50 6.60 -0.67
N ASP A 215 -16.82 6.70 -0.45
CA ASP A 215 -17.63 7.81 -0.97
C ASP A 215 -17.13 9.18 -0.48
N LEU A 216 -16.73 9.29 0.80
CA LEU A 216 -16.13 10.53 1.33
C LEU A 216 -14.76 10.84 0.70
N ILE A 217 -13.93 9.84 0.41
CA ILE A 217 -12.63 10.01 -0.25
C ILE A 217 -12.83 10.47 -1.70
N LYS A 218 -13.69 9.78 -2.47
CA LYS A 218 -14.01 10.12 -3.86
C LYS A 218 -14.59 11.53 -4.01
N ASN A 219 -15.31 12.00 -3.01
CA ASN A 219 -15.86 13.36 -2.98
C ASN A 219 -14.90 14.41 -2.39
N GLU A 220 -13.65 14.06 -2.10
CA GLU A 220 -12.61 14.92 -1.52
C GLU A 220 -12.99 15.50 -0.14
N LEU A 221 -13.78 14.74 0.63
CA LEU A 221 -14.16 15.09 2.00
C LEU A 221 -13.21 14.49 3.03
N LEU A 222 -12.54 13.39 2.68
CA LEU A 222 -11.38 12.85 3.38
C LEU A 222 -10.21 12.90 2.40
N ILE A 223 -9.23 13.75 2.67
CA ILE A 223 -8.08 13.95 1.78
C ILE A 223 -6.82 13.49 2.51
N PRO A 224 -6.06 12.50 1.99
CA PRO A 224 -4.83 12.05 2.63
C PRO A 224 -3.80 13.19 2.71
N ILE A 225 -3.03 13.22 3.81
CA ILE A 225 -1.96 14.18 4.06
C ILE A 225 -0.62 13.47 3.83
N TYR A 226 0.01 13.77 2.70
CA TYR A 226 1.31 13.21 2.36
C TYR A 226 2.43 13.90 3.15
N PRO A 227 3.39 13.14 3.72
CA PRO A 227 4.51 13.69 4.51
C PRO A 227 5.33 14.74 3.77
N GLU A 228 5.54 14.57 2.46
CA GLU A 228 6.28 15.54 1.61
C GLU A 228 5.64 16.94 1.62
N LYS A 229 4.34 17.04 1.95
CA LYS A 229 3.59 18.31 2.03
C LYS A 229 3.49 18.87 3.46
N LEU A 230 4.01 18.16 4.47
CA LEU A 230 4.02 18.63 5.86
C LEU A 230 5.21 19.55 6.15
N GLU A 231 6.34 19.40 5.45
CA GLU A 231 7.51 20.28 5.61
C GLU A 231 7.25 21.70 5.09
N GLU A 232 6.46 21.85 4.02
CA GLU A 232 6.05 23.16 3.46
C GLU A 232 5.01 23.92 4.33
N GLN A 233 4.38 23.26 5.31
CA GLN A 233 3.38 23.89 6.20
C GLN A 233 3.90 24.15 7.62
N LEU A 234 5.17 23.81 7.88
CA LEU A 234 5.85 24.03 9.16
C LEU A 234 7.02 25.03 9.04
N THR A 235 7.23 25.60 7.85
CA THR A 235 8.07 26.78 7.58
C THR A 235 7.19 27.98 7.22
#